data_AF-A0A7V9HVR1-F1
#
_entry.id   AF-A0A7V9HVR1-F1
#
_cell.length_a   1.000
_cell.length_b   1.000
_cell.length_c   1.000
_cell.angle_alpha   90.00
_cell.angle_beta   90.00
_cell.angle_gamma   90.00
#
_symmetry.space_group_name_H-M   'P 1'
#
loop_
_entity.id
_entity.type
_entity.pdbx_description
1 polymer ?
#
loop_
_entity_poly.entity_id
_entity_poly.type
_entity_poly.pdbx_seq_one_letter_code
_entity_poly.pdbx_strand_id
1 'polypeptide(L)'
;MSKIEILEELPKLTKVERREIRLKLAELDGDDWIDDDDPLTADEKALLDARLPPTRGILMQAVPGKKLKPESARPSYKRTELKSGA
;
A
#
# COMPACT_ATOMS: atom_id res chain seq x y z
N MET A 1 -25.12 6.89 -15.56
CA MET A 1 -23.83 7.52 -15.93
C MET A 1 -23.25 6.74 -17.09
N SER A 2 -22.71 7.45 -18.08
CA SER A 2 -21.98 6.85 -19.18
C SER A 2 -20.52 6.59 -18.79
N LYS A 3 -19.87 5.65 -19.49
CA LYS A 3 -18.45 5.35 -19.31
C LYS A 3 -17.55 6.57 -19.56
N ILE A 4 -17.93 7.42 -20.51
CA ILE A 4 -17.16 8.60 -20.91
C ILE A 4 -17.11 9.62 -19.77
N GLU A 5 -18.25 9.93 -19.17
CA GLU A 5 -18.34 10.85 -18.02
C GLU A 5 -17.49 10.36 -16.83
N ILE A 6 -17.50 9.06 -16.55
CA ILE A 6 -16.68 8.49 -15.47
C ILE A 6 -15.18 8.71 -15.75
N LEU A 7 -14.73 8.48 -16.98
CA LEU A 7 -13.33 8.65 -17.37
C LEU A 7 -12.86 10.10 -17.30
N GLU A 8 -13.75 11.06 -17.52
CA GLU A 8 -13.46 12.49 -17.40
C GLU A 8 -13.33 12.97 -15.94
N GLU A 9 -14.01 12.29 -15.01
CA GLU A 9 -13.98 12.63 -13.58
C GLU A 9 -12.76 12.00 -12.85
N LEU A 10 -12.30 10.81 -13.26
CA LEU A 10 -11.18 10.12 -12.61
C LEU A 10 -9.88 10.96 -12.48
N PRO A 11 -9.47 11.78 -13.47
CA PRO A 11 -8.30 12.64 -13.35
C PRO A 11 -8.45 13.74 -12.30
N LYS A 12 -9.69 14.21 -12.05
CA LYS A 12 -10.00 15.30 -11.12
C LYS A 12 -9.88 14.87 -9.65
N LEU A 13 -9.96 13.57 -9.40
CA LEU A 13 -9.84 12.98 -8.08
C LEU A 13 -8.40 13.04 -7.55
N THR A 14 -8.29 13.08 -6.23
CA THR A 14 -7.03 12.90 -5.52
C THR A 14 -6.52 11.45 -5.65
N LYS A 15 -5.25 11.23 -5.29
CA LYS A 15 -4.67 9.88 -5.26
C LYS A 15 -5.40 8.93 -4.29
N VAL A 16 -5.96 9.47 -3.20
CA VAL A 16 -6.67 8.70 -2.18
C VAL A 16 -8.02 8.25 -2.72
N GLU A 17 -8.80 9.17 -3.28
CA GLU A 17 -10.12 8.86 -3.86
C GLU A 17 -10.00 7.86 -5.03
N ARG A 18 -9.00 8.02 -5.90
CA ARG A 18 -8.74 7.02 -6.94
C ARG A 18 -8.39 5.65 -6.39
N ARG A 19 -7.72 5.57 -5.23
CA ARG A 19 -7.40 4.30 -4.59
C ARG A 19 -8.66 3.62 -4.07
N GLU A 20 -9.56 4.37 -3.43
CA GLU A 20 -10.84 3.87 -2.94
C GLU A 20 -11.71 3.34 -4.08
N ILE A 21 -11.74 4.05 -5.21
CA ILE A 21 -12.45 3.60 -6.41
C ILE A 21 -11.87 2.28 -6.92
N ARG A 22 -10.54 2.15 -7.00
CA ARG A 22 -9.91 0.88 -7.42
C ARG A 22 -10.26 -0.28 -6.51
N LEU A 23 -10.32 -0.05 -5.19
CA LEU A 23 -10.70 -1.10 -4.24
C LEU A 23 -12.14 -1.54 -4.44
N LYS A 24 -13.07 -0.60 -4.63
CA LYS A 24 -14.47 -0.91 -4.92
C LYS A 24 -14.65 -1.61 -6.28
N LEU A 25 -13.89 -1.22 -7.30
CA LEU A 25 -13.91 -1.89 -8.59
C LEU A 25 -13.42 -3.34 -8.45
N ALA A 26 -12.30 -3.56 -7.76
CA ALA A 26 -11.81 -4.92 -7.50
C ALA A 26 -12.82 -5.78 -6.71
N GLU A 27 -13.54 -5.20 -5.75
CA GLU A 27 -14.62 -5.93 -5.04
C GLU A 27 -15.79 -6.30 -5.97
N LEU A 28 -16.13 -5.42 -6.92
CA LEU A 28 -17.21 -5.65 -7.89
C LEU A 28 -16.83 -6.63 -9.00
N ASP A 29 -15.56 -6.63 -9.41
CA ASP A 29 -15.02 -7.50 -10.44
C ASP A 29 -14.90 -8.96 -9.94
N GLY A 30 -15.20 -9.21 -8.65
CA GLY A 30 -14.81 -10.45 -7.97
C GLY A 30 -13.30 -10.42 -7.72
N ASP A 31 -12.83 -11.05 -6.66
CA ASP A 31 -11.38 -11.15 -6.36
C ASP A 31 -10.63 -12.05 -7.39
N ASP A 32 -11.16 -12.13 -8.62
CA ASP A 32 -10.70 -12.89 -9.77
C ASP A 32 -9.50 -12.14 -10.37
N TRP A 33 -8.42 -12.11 -9.58
CA TRP A 33 -7.08 -11.72 -10.05
C TRP A 33 -6.61 -12.61 -11.23
N ILE A 34 -7.24 -13.78 -11.37
CA ILE A 34 -7.02 -14.78 -12.40
C ILE A 34 -8.40 -15.09 -12.97
N ASP A 35 -8.61 -14.84 -14.26
CA ASP A 35 -9.80 -15.32 -14.96
C ASP A 35 -9.86 -16.85 -14.81
N ASP A 36 -11.02 -17.43 -14.51
CA ASP A 36 -11.20 -18.89 -14.45
C ASP A 36 -10.73 -19.59 -15.74
N ASP A 37 -10.71 -18.86 -16.85
CA ASP A 37 -10.27 -19.30 -18.18
C ASP A 37 -8.73 -19.21 -18.41
N ASP A 38 -7.96 -18.54 -17.54
CA ASP A 38 -6.50 -18.43 -17.64
C ASP A 38 -5.78 -18.60 -16.28
N PRO A 39 -5.87 -19.80 -15.67
CA PRO A 39 -5.18 -20.09 -14.42
C PRO A 39 -3.66 -20.06 -14.58
N LEU A 40 -2.96 -19.51 -13.58
CA LEU A 40 -1.50 -19.55 -13.53
C LEU A 40 -0.99 -20.97 -13.75
N THR A 41 -0.04 -21.11 -14.66
CA THR A 41 0.66 -22.36 -14.88
C THR A 41 1.50 -22.74 -13.66
N ALA A 42 1.85 -24.03 -13.55
CA ALA A 42 2.66 -24.52 -12.44
C ALA A 42 4.02 -23.82 -12.31
N ASP A 43 4.61 -23.42 -13.44
CA ASP A 43 5.90 -22.74 -13.49
C ASP A 43 5.80 -21.29 -12.99
N GLU A 44 4.76 -20.57 -13.40
CA GLU A 44 4.50 -19.21 -12.93
C GLU A 44 4.21 -19.18 -11.44
N LYS A 45 3.44 -20.16 -10.96
CA LYS A 45 3.20 -20.33 -9.53
C LYS A 45 4.51 -20.61 -8.78
N ALA A 46 5.38 -21.45 -9.30
CA ALA A 46 6.68 -21.75 -8.70
C ALA A 46 7.61 -20.51 -8.64
N LEU A 47 7.58 -19.65 -9.66
CA LEU A 47 8.32 -18.39 -9.66
C LEU A 47 7.83 -17.41 -8.58
N LEU A 48 6.51 -17.31 -8.39
CA LEU A 48 5.91 -16.50 -7.33
C LEU A 48 6.25 -17.05 -5.95
N ASP A 49 6.11 -18.36 -5.75
CA ASP A 49 6.43 -19.05 -4.50
C ASP A 49 7.93 -18.92 -4.13
N ALA A 50 8.82 -18.89 -5.13
CA ALA A 50 10.26 -18.68 -4.93
C ALA A 50 10.62 -17.23 -4.56
N ARG A 51 9.85 -16.25 -5.05
CA ARG A 51 10.08 -14.81 -4.80
C ARG A 51 9.42 -14.33 -3.51
N LEU A 52 8.32 -14.94 -3.11
CA LEU A 52 7.69 -14.67 -1.82
C LEU A 52 8.55 -15.31 -0.73
N PRO A 53 9.09 -14.52 0.23
CA PRO A 53 9.69 -15.14 1.39
C PRO A 53 8.61 -15.97 2.10
N PRO A 54 8.94 -17.14 2.69
CA PRO A 54 7.97 -17.92 3.45
C PRO A 54 7.40 -17.03 4.56
N THR A 55 6.18 -16.53 4.35
CA THR A 55 5.51 -15.56 5.22
C THR A 55 5.24 -16.13 6.61
N ARG A 56 5.33 -17.45 6.77
CA ARG A 56 5.31 -18.14 8.06
C ARG A 56 6.53 -17.84 8.95
N GLY A 57 7.67 -17.43 8.37
CA GLY A 57 8.90 -17.14 9.11
C GLY A 57 9.12 -15.66 9.43
N ILE A 58 8.62 -14.73 8.59
CA ILE A 58 8.85 -13.29 8.81
C ILE A 58 7.99 -12.75 9.96
N LEU A 59 6.73 -13.20 10.08
CA LEU A 59 5.87 -12.80 11.19
C LEU A 59 6.31 -13.39 12.54
N MET A 60 7.06 -14.50 12.54
CA MET A 60 7.62 -15.11 13.76
C MET A 60 8.97 -14.50 14.17
N GLN A 61 9.62 -13.73 13.28
CA GLN A 61 10.84 -12.97 13.59
C GLN A 61 10.56 -11.56 14.14
N ALA A 62 9.29 -11.14 14.20
CA ALA A 62 8.90 -10.06 15.10
C ALA A 62 9.00 -10.57 16.54
N VAL A 63 10.21 -10.48 17.10
CA VAL A 63 10.55 -10.93 18.45
C VAL A 63 9.55 -10.34 19.46
N PRO A 64 8.79 -11.15 20.21
CA PRO A 64 7.96 -10.64 21.29
C PRO A 64 8.90 -10.08 22.37
N GLY A 65 8.80 -8.77 22.63
CA GLY A 65 9.44 -8.14 23.79
C GLY A 65 10.72 -7.33 23.54
N LYS A 66 11.17 -7.09 22.29
CA LYS A 66 12.21 -6.06 22.09
C LYS A 66 11.57 -4.67 22.19
N LYS A 67 11.71 -4.04 23.37
CA LYS A 67 11.50 -2.60 23.53
C LYS A 67 12.39 -1.88 22.51
N LEU A 68 11.79 -1.26 21.51
CA LEU A 68 12.47 -0.25 20.70
C LEU A 68 12.98 0.80 21.67
N LYS A 69 14.31 0.91 21.82
CA LYS A 69 14.90 1.98 22.63
C LYS A 69 14.47 3.31 22.00
N PRO A 70 13.94 4.27 22.77
CA PRO A 70 13.56 5.57 22.23
C PRO A 70 14.83 6.44 22.12
N GLU A 71 15.78 6.07 21.27
CA GLU A 71 17.01 6.85 21.12
C GLU A 71 17.56 6.74 19.70
N SER A 72 16.81 7.32 18.76
CA SER A 72 17.26 7.90 17.48
C SER A 72 15.99 8.08 16.63
N ALA A 73 15.53 9.23 16.20
CA ALA A 73 16.02 10.58 16.25
C ALA A 73 14.78 11.44 16.01
N ARG A 74 14.43 12.36 16.92
CA ARG A 74 13.67 13.54 16.50
C ARG A 74 14.71 14.54 16.02
N PRO A 75 14.68 14.99 14.75
CA PRO A 75 15.46 16.15 14.37
C PRO A 75 15.00 17.32 15.24
N SER A 76 15.90 17.78 16.12
CA SER A 76 15.70 19.00 16.91
C SER A 76 15.67 20.18 15.94
N TYR A 77 14.50 20.53 15.40
CA TYR A 77 14.31 21.82 14.77
C TYR A 77 14.40 22.89 15.87
N LYS A 78 15.57 23.53 15.95
CA LYS A 78 15.76 24.73 16.77
C LYS A 78 14.82 25.80 16.22
N ARG A 79 13.73 26.06 16.94
CA ARG A 79 12.87 27.23 16.71
C ARG A 79 13.69 28.47 17.07
N THR A 80 14.30 29.12 16.07
CA THR A 80 14.82 30.47 16.25
C THR A 80 13.64 31.40 16.44
N GLU A 81 13.47 31.92 17.65
CA GLU A 81 12.48 32.96 17.92
C GLU A 81 12.89 34.24 17.16
N LEU A 82 12.11 34.56 16.13
CA LEU A 82 11.99 35.90 15.60
C LEU A 82 10.98 36.66 16.48
N LYS A 83 11.47 37.52 17.37
CA LYS A 83 10.78 38.71 17.88
C LYS A 83 11.85 39.77 18.13
N SER A 84 12.07 40.71 17.22
CA SER A 84 11.31 41.96 17.05
C SER A 84 11.31 42.80 18.32
N GLY A 85 11.96 43.95 18.24
CA GLY A 85 12.35 44.77 19.38
C GLY A 85 11.24 45.55 20.08
N ALA A 86 11.67 46.24 21.13
CA ALA A 86 11.37 47.62 21.48
C ALA A 86 12.41 48.05 22.54
#